data_AF-A0A1A2L3I3-F1
#
_entry.id   AF-A0A1A2L3I3-F1
#
_cell.length_a   1.000
_cell.length_b   1.000
_cell.length_c   1.000
_cell.angle_alpha   90.00
_cell.angle_beta   90.00
_cell.angle_gamma   90.00
#
_symmetry.space_group_name_H-M   'P 1'
#
loop_
_entity.id
_entity.type
_entity.pdbx_description
1 polymer ?
#
loop_
_entity_poly.entity_id
_entity_poly.type
_entity_poly.pdbx_seq_one_letter_code
_entity_poly.pdbx_strand_id
1 'polypeptide(L)'
;MSAARAERDAAQNAAKRTSDPLVLARRIAAALNAPDMLNVEDFDFYWITALTAQGQIVVANNYGLAYLPAQVRLPEQVKLVSADESIPASERASFAIHPMVAVQRWAQHHDTTLRAVIGGEEHLANSDAGAHKVVLTPEDIPAKGQMAGRDRLQVIAPQISMRLAGFSDADLTNILPPASADTSPPEDRRTALWEAVWEPLCSSASNRGQVHLQAFLAYAIHAQEWAVYEAHAATDGPDQRRAATDFIYWQHVGQLVADGLDT
;
A
#
# COMPACT_ATOMS: atom_id res chain seq x y z
N MET A 1 22.77 -10.65 -39.89
CA MET A 1 21.52 -9.98 -39.45
C MET A 1 21.40 -8.63 -40.16
N SER A 2 20.20 -8.04 -40.25
CA SER A 2 19.98 -6.79 -41.01
C SER A 2 20.15 -5.54 -40.15
N ALA A 3 20.71 -4.47 -40.72
CA ALA A 3 20.91 -3.16 -40.07
C ALA A 3 19.58 -2.59 -39.53
N ALA A 4 18.49 -2.67 -40.31
CA ALA A 4 17.17 -2.19 -39.90
C ALA A 4 16.57 -2.94 -38.70
N ARG A 5 17.14 -4.09 -38.29
CA ARG A 5 16.80 -4.74 -37.01
C ARG A 5 17.64 -4.16 -35.87
N ALA A 6 18.95 -4.01 -36.07
CA ALA A 6 19.84 -3.35 -35.12
C ALA A 6 19.42 -1.90 -34.81
N GLU A 7 18.95 -1.14 -35.82
CA GLU A 7 18.41 0.21 -35.62
C GLU A 7 17.10 0.21 -34.81
N ARG A 8 16.20 -0.76 -35.03
CA ARG A 8 14.98 -0.91 -34.22
C ARG A 8 15.31 -1.32 -32.78
N ASP A 9 16.23 -2.26 -32.60
CA ASP A 9 16.66 -2.71 -31.28
C ASP A 9 17.40 -1.57 -30.55
N ALA A 10 18.22 -0.77 -31.26
CA ALA A 10 18.86 0.43 -30.72
C ALA A 10 17.84 1.54 -30.39
N ALA A 11 16.85 1.80 -31.24
CA ALA A 11 15.80 2.78 -30.99
C ALA A 11 14.89 2.37 -29.82
N GLN A 12 14.57 1.07 -29.67
CA GLN A 12 13.85 0.56 -28.52
C GLN A 12 14.68 0.64 -27.23
N ASN A 13 15.99 0.38 -27.29
CA ASN A 13 16.89 0.54 -26.15
C ASN A 13 17.17 2.02 -25.82
N ALA A 14 17.09 2.93 -26.79
CA ALA A 14 17.10 4.37 -26.57
C ALA A 14 15.79 4.84 -25.94
N ALA A 15 14.63 4.38 -26.42
CA ALA A 15 13.32 4.66 -25.82
C ALA A 15 13.22 4.19 -24.37
N LYS A 16 13.78 3.00 -24.05
CA LYS A 16 13.96 2.50 -22.68
C LYS A 16 14.92 3.33 -21.82
N ARG A 17 15.70 4.24 -22.41
CA ARG A 17 16.62 5.18 -21.73
C ARG A 17 16.11 6.62 -21.67
N THR A 18 14.95 6.95 -22.24
CA THR A 18 14.43 8.34 -22.35
C THR A 18 13.18 8.62 -21.53
N SER A 19 12.84 7.79 -20.53
CA SER A 19 11.95 8.19 -19.44
C SER A 19 12.82 8.62 -18.25
N ASP A 20 12.84 9.91 -17.90
CA ASP A 20 13.46 10.35 -16.64
C ASP A 20 12.70 9.69 -15.48
N PRO A 21 13.38 8.99 -14.55
CA PRO A 21 12.75 8.45 -13.35
C PRO A 21 11.92 9.47 -12.55
N LEU A 22 12.23 10.77 -12.63
CA LEU A 22 11.43 11.83 -11.99
C LEU A 22 10.09 12.07 -12.69
N VAL A 23 10.03 11.96 -14.02
CA VAL A 23 8.76 12.05 -14.77
C VAL A 23 7.89 10.81 -14.50
N LEU A 24 8.51 9.63 -14.42
CA LEU A 24 7.81 8.40 -14.03
C LEU A 24 7.28 8.47 -12.59
N ALA A 25 8.10 8.95 -11.64
CA ALA A 25 7.70 9.15 -10.25
C ALA A 25 6.56 10.18 -10.12
N ARG A 26 6.62 11.33 -10.83
CA ARG A 26 5.53 12.32 -10.81
C ARG A 26 4.23 11.73 -11.36
N ARG A 27 4.30 10.93 -12.44
CA ARG A 27 3.10 10.27 -12.99
C ARG A 27 2.50 9.24 -12.03
N ILE A 28 3.32 8.49 -11.31
CA ILE A 28 2.87 7.53 -10.28
C ILE A 28 2.26 8.28 -9.09
N ALA A 29 2.90 9.36 -8.62
CA ALA A 29 2.38 10.18 -7.53
C ALA A 29 1.03 10.84 -7.86
N ALA A 30 0.89 11.36 -9.08
CA ALA A 30 -0.37 11.93 -9.57
C ALA A 30 -1.46 10.86 -9.71
N ALA A 31 -1.13 9.69 -10.26
CA ALA A 31 -2.08 8.58 -10.38
C ALA A 31 -2.54 8.06 -9.01
N LEU A 32 -1.64 7.93 -8.03
CA LEU A 32 -1.98 7.47 -6.68
C LEU A 32 -2.89 8.43 -5.91
N ASN A 33 -2.78 9.73 -6.15
CA ASN A 33 -3.67 10.75 -5.57
C ASN A 33 -4.89 11.06 -6.47
N ALA A 34 -5.20 10.22 -7.47
CA ALA A 34 -6.40 10.36 -8.29
C ALA A 34 -7.67 9.96 -7.51
N PRO A 35 -8.84 10.61 -7.74
CA PRO A 35 -10.04 10.39 -6.93
C PRO A 35 -10.59 8.96 -6.92
N ASP A 36 -10.24 8.14 -7.92
CA ASP A 36 -10.66 6.75 -8.06
C ASP A 36 -9.66 5.74 -7.47
N MET A 37 -8.50 6.19 -6.97
CA MET A 37 -7.50 5.37 -6.26
C MET A 37 -7.61 5.50 -4.73
N LEU A 38 -8.46 6.39 -4.23
CA LEU A 38 -8.77 6.57 -2.81
C LEU A 38 -10.12 5.91 -2.52
N ASN A 39 -10.40 5.57 -1.25
CA ASN A 39 -11.77 5.25 -0.81
C ASN A 39 -12.48 6.55 -0.37
N VAL A 40 -13.82 6.55 -0.31
CA VAL A 40 -14.58 7.69 0.23
C VAL A 40 -14.53 7.69 1.76
N GLU A 41 -14.32 6.51 2.34
CA GLU A 41 -14.23 6.18 3.76
C GLU A 41 -12.85 6.48 4.36
N ASP A 42 -11.83 6.67 3.52
CA ASP A 42 -10.44 6.93 3.93
C ASP A 42 -10.24 8.44 4.14
N PHE A 43 -10.78 8.98 5.24
CA PHE A 43 -10.68 10.39 5.62
C PHE A 43 -9.22 10.87 5.69
N ASP A 44 -8.96 12.05 5.10
CA ASP A 44 -7.64 12.71 5.01
C ASP A 44 -6.51 11.81 4.49
N PHE A 45 -6.83 10.79 3.67
CA PHE A 45 -5.83 9.86 3.14
C PHE A 45 -5.07 10.44 1.95
N TYR A 46 -3.73 10.36 1.98
CA TYR A 46 -2.85 10.87 0.92
C TYR A 46 -1.61 10.00 0.68
N TRP A 47 -1.03 10.12 -0.52
CA TRP A 47 0.21 9.46 -0.90
C TRP A 47 1.38 10.43 -1.03
N ILE A 48 2.50 10.11 -0.36
CA ILE A 48 3.83 10.62 -0.70
C ILE A 48 4.56 9.59 -1.55
N THR A 49 5.09 10.03 -2.69
CA THR A 49 6.01 9.27 -3.53
C THR A 49 7.40 9.88 -3.44
N ALA A 50 8.44 9.06 -3.34
CA ALA A 50 9.83 9.51 -3.34
C ALA A 50 10.66 8.76 -4.38
N LEU A 51 11.71 9.44 -4.86
CA LEU A 51 12.66 8.93 -5.84
C LEU A 51 14.06 8.93 -5.23
N THR A 52 14.76 7.79 -5.23
CA THR A 52 16.14 7.71 -4.72
C THR A 52 17.17 8.25 -5.72
N ALA A 53 18.40 8.48 -5.25
CA ALA A 53 19.54 8.84 -6.11
C ALA A 53 19.83 7.79 -7.20
N GLN A 54 19.54 6.50 -6.96
CA GLN A 54 19.69 5.40 -7.92
C GLN A 54 18.44 5.19 -8.79
N GLY A 55 17.40 6.02 -8.64
CA GLY A 55 16.19 5.98 -9.45
C GLY A 55 15.12 4.97 -9.02
N GLN A 56 15.21 4.42 -7.81
CA GLN A 56 14.13 3.59 -7.24
C GLN A 56 12.96 4.49 -6.83
N ILE A 57 11.73 4.00 -7.00
CA ILE A 57 10.51 4.72 -6.63
C ILE A 57 9.91 4.04 -5.40
N VAL A 58 9.67 4.80 -4.34
CA VAL A 58 9.06 4.30 -3.10
C VAL A 58 7.86 5.16 -2.72
N VAL A 59 6.86 4.57 -2.08
CA VAL A 59 5.59 5.24 -1.72
C VAL A 59 5.20 4.95 -0.27
N ALA A 60 4.52 5.91 0.36
CA ALA A 60 3.95 5.79 1.68
C ALA A 60 2.62 6.56 1.76
N ASN A 61 1.69 6.09 2.59
CA ASN A 61 0.43 6.77 2.94
C ASN A 61 0.30 6.88 4.45
N ASN A 62 -0.58 7.78 4.91
CA ASN A 62 -0.73 8.17 6.32
C ASN A 62 -1.54 7.18 7.18
N TYR A 63 -2.02 6.07 6.61
CA TYR A 63 -2.62 4.95 7.32
C TYR A 63 -1.58 3.82 7.56
N GLY A 64 -0.36 3.99 7.06
CA GLY A 64 0.80 3.28 7.57
C GLY A 64 0.92 1.81 7.18
N LEU A 65 1.04 0.95 8.19
CA LEU A 65 1.64 -0.39 8.13
C LEU A 65 0.98 -1.28 7.06
N ALA A 66 1.69 -1.47 5.95
CA ALA A 66 1.30 -2.27 4.79
C ALA A 66 -0.06 -1.94 4.13
N TYR A 67 -0.74 -0.84 4.51
CA TYR A 67 -2.06 -0.51 3.99
C TYR A 67 -2.02 -0.13 2.50
N LEU A 68 -2.88 -0.78 1.69
CA LEU A 68 -3.12 -0.46 0.29
C LEU A 68 -4.61 -0.63 -0.05
N PRO A 69 -5.32 0.42 -0.52
CA PRO A 69 -6.70 0.30 -1.00
C PRO A 69 -6.82 -0.74 -2.13
N ALA A 70 -7.91 -1.51 -2.15
CA ALA A 70 -8.05 -2.71 -2.99
C ALA A 70 -8.00 -2.44 -4.51
N GLN A 71 -8.38 -1.23 -4.92
CA GLN A 71 -8.34 -0.70 -6.28
C GLN A 71 -6.93 -0.31 -6.75
N VAL A 72 -6.00 -0.04 -5.83
CA VAL A 72 -4.64 0.39 -6.17
C VAL A 72 -3.80 -0.79 -6.64
N ARG A 73 -3.11 -0.58 -7.77
CA ARG A 73 -2.18 -1.54 -8.36
C ARG A 73 -0.80 -0.90 -8.51
N LEU A 74 0.19 -1.36 -7.75
CA LEU A 74 1.54 -0.77 -7.77
C LEU A 74 2.40 -1.40 -8.88
N PRO A 75 2.97 -0.60 -9.81
CA PRO A 75 3.93 -1.11 -10.81
C PRO A 75 5.11 -1.84 -10.16
N GLU A 76 5.70 -2.81 -10.85
CA GLU A 76 6.78 -3.69 -10.34
C GLU A 76 7.95 -2.93 -9.68
N GLN A 77 8.36 -1.79 -10.26
CA GLN A 77 9.49 -1.00 -9.79
C GLN A 77 9.20 -0.10 -8.56
N VAL A 78 7.98 -0.14 -8.01
CA VAL A 78 7.55 0.68 -6.87
C VAL A 78 7.57 -0.14 -5.57
N LYS A 79 8.18 0.37 -4.50
CA LYS A 79 8.06 -0.23 -3.15
C LYS A 79 7.06 0.53 -2.27
N LEU A 80 6.21 -0.18 -1.54
CA LEU A 80 5.47 0.38 -0.40
C LEU A 80 6.38 0.36 0.83
N VAL A 81 6.75 1.54 1.35
CA VAL A 81 7.72 1.67 2.44
C VAL A 81 7.30 0.92 3.70
N SER A 82 6.03 1.03 4.08
CA SER A 82 5.51 0.47 5.32
C SER A 82 5.40 -1.07 5.32
N ALA A 83 5.61 -1.70 4.15
CA ALA A 83 5.67 -3.14 3.97
C ALA A 83 7.11 -3.69 3.88
N ASP A 84 8.16 -2.87 4.01
CA ASP A 84 9.54 -3.35 3.92
C ASP A 84 9.99 -4.00 5.24
N GLU A 85 9.82 -5.33 5.34
CA GLU A 85 10.14 -6.13 6.52
C GLU A 85 11.64 -6.19 6.88
N SER A 86 12.54 -5.58 6.09
CA SER A 86 13.92 -5.35 6.52
C SER A 86 14.01 -4.30 7.64
N ILE A 87 13.05 -3.37 7.69
CA ILE A 87 12.98 -2.31 8.70
C ILE A 87 12.34 -2.86 10.00
N PRO A 88 12.97 -2.68 11.18
CA PRO A 88 12.42 -3.13 12.46
C PRO A 88 10.98 -2.65 12.70
N ALA A 89 10.15 -3.50 13.31
CA ALA A 89 8.73 -3.22 13.50
C ALA A 89 8.47 -1.94 14.33
N SER A 90 9.25 -1.71 15.38
CA SER A 90 9.23 -0.47 16.18
C SER A 90 9.60 0.77 15.36
N GLU A 91 10.56 0.66 14.44
CA GLU A 91 10.93 1.77 13.56
C GLU A 91 9.79 2.05 12.56
N ARG A 92 9.20 1.01 11.94
CA ARG A 92 8.04 1.15 11.05
C ARG A 92 6.83 1.75 11.76
N ALA A 93 6.55 1.34 13.00
CA ALA A 93 5.49 1.91 13.82
C ALA A 93 5.73 3.41 14.13
N SER A 94 6.98 3.80 14.41
CA SER A 94 7.35 5.18 14.73
C SER A 94 7.03 6.20 13.62
N PHE A 95 6.90 5.75 12.37
CA PHE A 95 6.57 6.59 11.22
C PHE A 95 5.25 6.22 10.51
N ALA A 96 4.45 5.30 11.06
CA ALA A 96 3.26 4.76 10.39
C ALA A 96 2.32 5.86 9.86
N ILE A 97 2.01 6.86 10.68
CA ILE A 97 1.13 7.99 10.33
C ILE A 97 1.87 9.18 9.67
N HIS A 98 3.14 9.02 9.28
CA HIS A 98 4.04 10.11 8.85
C HIS A 98 4.77 9.76 7.54
N PRO A 99 4.11 9.86 6.37
CA PRO A 99 4.64 9.37 5.09
C PRO A 99 5.96 9.99 4.65
N MET A 100 6.19 11.27 4.97
CA MET A 100 7.47 11.95 4.70
C MET A 100 8.61 11.36 5.53
N VAL A 101 8.36 11.10 6.82
CA VAL A 101 9.33 10.46 7.71
C VAL A 101 9.57 9.02 7.27
N ALA A 102 8.52 8.31 6.83
CA ALA A 102 8.62 6.95 6.30
C ALA A 102 9.59 6.88 5.10
N VAL A 103 9.41 7.70 4.06
CA VAL A 103 10.33 7.68 2.89
C VAL A 103 11.76 8.11 3.25
N GLN A 104 11.93 8.97 4.26
CA GLN A 104 13.25 9.37 4.77
C GLN A 104 13.95 8.24 5.55
N ARG A 105 13.22 7.55 6.45
CA ARG A 105 13.75 6.40 7.21
C ARG A 105 14.05 5.21 6.31
N TRP A 106 13.17 4.93 5.34
CA TRP A 106 13.44 3.92 4.32
C TRP A 106 14.73 4.22 3.54
N ALA A 107 14.96 5.47 3.14
CA ALA A 107 16.19 5.86 2.46
C ALA A 107 17.43 5.67 3.35
N GLN A 108 17.35 6.06 4.63
CA GLN A 108 18.41 5.86 5.62
C GLN A 108 18.73 4.38 5.85
N HIS A 109 17.70 3.53 5.98
CA HIS A 109 17.86 2.09 6.19
C HIS A 109 18.51 1.38 4.99
N HIS A 110 18.23 1.83 3.77
CA HIS A 110 18.81 1.28 2.53
C HIS A 110 20.06 2.03 2.03
N ASP A 111 20.81 2.69 2.93
CA ASP A 111 22.06 3.42 2.65
C ASP A 111 21.97 4.37 1.43
N THR A 112 20.85 5.06 1.27
CA THR A 112 20.56 5.90 0.11
C THR A 112 20.00 7.28 0.46
N THR A 113 20.03 8.18 -0.52
CA THR A 113 19.49 9.54 -0.44
C THR A 113 18.32 9.73 -1.39
N LEU A 114 17.40 10.62 -1.00
CA LEU A 114 16.26 11.00 -1.83
C LEU A 114 16.70 12.05 -2.86
N ARG A 115 16.50 11.76 -4.16
CA ARG A 115 16.62 12.73 -5.27
C ARG A 115 15.43 13.70 -5.23
N ALA A 116 14.22 13.20 -4.96
CA ALA A 116 13.01 14.02 -4.88
C ALA A 116 11.91 13.38 -4.02
N VAL A 117 10.98 14.20 -3.54
CA VAL A 117 9.69 13.80 -2.94
C VAL A 117 8.54 14.49 -3.67
N ILE A 118 7.38 13.83 -3.75
CA ILE A 118 6.26 14.20 -4.61
C ILE A 118 4.93 13.95 -3.87
N GLY A 119 4.02 14.93 -3.93
CA GLY A 119 2.72 14.91 -3.25
C GLY A 119 1.98 16.24 -3.42
N GLY A 120 0.77 16.34 -2.87
CA GLY A 120 -0.01 17.59 -2.87
C GLY A 120 0.65 18.72 -2.06
N GLU A 121 0.22 19.97 -2.30
CA GLU A 121 0.84 21.16 -1.71
C GLU A 121 0.80 21.15 -0.17
N GLU A 122 -0.35 20.88 0.45
CA GLU A 122 -0.52 20.85 1.91
C GLU A 122 0.42 19.84 2.60
N HIS A 123 0.59 18.67 2.00
CA HIS A 123 1.43 17.56 2.46
C HIS A 123 2.93 17.85 2.31
N LEU A 124 3.30 18.79 1.44
CA LEU A 124 4.69 19.17 1.18
C LEU A 124 5.08 20.54 1.75
N ALA A 125 4.15 21.45 2.03
CA ALA A 125 4.45 22.83 2.41
C ALA A 125 5.34 22.91 3.66
N ASN A 126 4.92 22.24 4.74
CA ASN A 126 5.50 22.40 6.08
C ASN A 126 6.55 21.32 6.46
N SER A 127 6.87 20.38 5.58
CA SER A 127 7.87 19.34 5.85
C SER A 127 9.30 19.80 5.49
N ASP A 128 10.31 19.40 6.27
CA ASP A 128 11.66 19.29 5.70
C ASP A 128 11.77 17.91 5.04
N ALA A 129 11.99 17.92 3.73
CA ALA A 129 12.12 16.71 2.93
C ALA A 129 13.58 16.21 2.86
N GLY A 130 14.58 17.06 3.13
CA GLY A 130 15.98 16.79 2.82
C GLY A 130 16.30 16.62 1.32
N ALA A 131 15.33 16.88 0.44
CA ALA A 131 15.36 16.58 -0.99
C ALA A 131 14.48 17.54 -1.82
N HIS A 132 14.58 17.46 -3.15
CA HIS A 132 13.80 18.30 -4.06
C HIS A 132 12.29 17.99 -3.98
N LYS A 133 11.49 18.93 -3.51
CA LYS A 133 10.02 18.84 -3.50
C LYS A 133 9.44 19.03 -4.91
N VAL A 134 8.54 18.14 -5.33
CA VAL A 134 7.69 18.32 -6.51
C VAL A 134 6.24 18.37 -6.03
N VAL A 135 5.68 19.57 -5.97
CA VAL A 135 4.25 19.76 -5.68
C VAL A 135 3.43 19.29 -6.88
N LEU A 136 2.38 18.53 -6.60
CA LEU A 136 1.29 18.22 -7.53
C LEU A 136 0.19 19.28 -7.34
N THR A 137 -0.22 19.94 -8.41
CA THR A 137 -1.43 20.79 -8.40
C THR A 137 -2.66 19.97 -8.81
N PRO A 138 -3.90 20.46 -8.61
CA PRO A 138 -5.10 19.75 -9.04
C PRO A 138 -5.11 19.41 -10.55
N GLU A 139 -4.42 20.20 -11.38
CA GLU A 139 -4.27 19.99 -12.82
C GLU A 139 -3.24 18.89 -13.19
N ASP A 140 -2.34 18.53 -12.28
CA ASP A 140 -1.45 17.36 -12.45
C ASP A 140 -2.19 16.03 -12.24
N ILE A 141 -3.24 16.03 -11.42
CA ILE A 141 -3.94 14.83 -10.97
C ILE A 141 -4.92 14.38 -12.07
N PRO A 142 -4.78 13.17 -12.64
CA PRO A 142 -5.70 12.68 -13.64
C PRO A 142 -7.05 12.34 -13.00
N ALA A 143 -8.14 12.50 -13.76
CA ALA A 143 -9.47 12.07 -13.34
C ALA A 143 -9.61 10.54 -13.14
N LYS A 144 -8.58 9.76 -13.52
CA LYS A 144 -8.44 8.33 -13.28
C LYS A 144 -6.99 7.91 -13.08
N GLY A 145 -6.72 7.15 -12.02
CA GLY A 145 -5.39 6.72 -11.59
C GLY A 145 -5.03 5.26 -11.87
N GLN A 146 -5.86 4.47 -12.58
CA GLN A 146 -5.57 3.05 -12.79
C GLN A 146 -4.17 2.82 -13.40
N MET A 147 -3.40 1.95 -12.76
CA MET A 147 -2.11 1.47 -13.24
C MET A 147 -2.13 -0.05 -13.42
N ALA A 148 -1.26 -0.56 -14.28
CA ALA A 148 -0.96 -1.99 -14.35
C ALA A 148 0.12 -2.33 -13.31
N GLY A 149 -0.10 -3.39 -12.52
CA GLY A 149 0.82 -3.78 -11.46
C GLY A 149 0.17 -4.72 -10.44
N ARG A 150 0.82 -4.81 -9.29
CA ARG A 150 0.54 -5.76 -8.19
C ARG A 150 -0.61 -5.28 -7.30
N ASP A 151 -1.47 -6.19 -6.85
CA ASP A 151 -2.44 -5.91 -5.77
C ASP A 151 -1.79 -5.82 -4.39
N ARG A 152 -2.60 -5.44 -3.41
CA ARG A 152 -2.24 -5.34 -1.99
C ARG A 152 -1.53 -6.58 -1.44
N LEU A 153 -1.95 -7.80 -1.77
CA LEU A 153 -1.25 -9.01 -1.32
C LEU A 153 0.08 -9.23 -2.08
N GLN A 154 0.12 -9.01 -3.39
CA GLN A 154 1.36 -9.08 -4.19
C GLN A 154 2.39 -8.00 -3.84
N VAL A 155 1.95 -6.85 -3.32
CA VAL A 155 2.83 -5.76 -2.87
C VAL A 155 3.50 -6.10 -1.54
N ILE A 156 2.74 -6.59 -0.55
CA ILE A 156 3.23 -6.76 0.82
C ILE A 156 3.81 -8.15 1.07
N ALA A 157 3.17 -9.19 0.53
CA ALA A 157 3.55 -10.59 0.74
C ALA A 157 3.63 -11.37 -0.58
N PRO A 158 4.51 -10.98 -1.53
CA PRO A 158 4.58 -11.58 -2.87
C PRO A 158 4.80 -13.11 -2.85
N GLN A 159 5.55 -13.63 -1.87
CA GLN A 159 5.77 -15.07 -1.70
C GLN A 159 4.51 -15.82 -1.22
N ILE A 160 3.63 -15.16 -0.47
CA ILE A 160 2.35 -15.74 -0.03
C ILE A 160 1.34 -15.67 -1.18
N SER A 161 1.27 -14.55 -1.90
CA SER A 161 0.47 -14.43 -3.13
C SER A 161 0.82 -15.50 -4.18
N MET A 162 2.12 -15.75 -4.39
CA MET A 162 2.59 -16.79 -5.32
C MET A 162 2.16 -18.20 -4.89
N ARG A 163 2.11 -18.49 -3.58
CA ARG A 163 1.59 -19.76 -3.06
C ARG A 163 0.07 -19.86 -3.24
N LEU A 164 -0.66 -18.79 -2.93
CA LEU A 164 -2.12 -18.70 -3.07
C LEU A 164 -2.58 -18.92 -4.53
N ALA A 165 -1.80 -18.42 -5.50
CA ALA A 165 -2.02 -18.66 -6.92
C ALA A 165 -1.81 -20.13 -7.36
N GLY A 166 -1.19 -20.97 -6.52
CA GLY A 166 -1.00 -22.41 -6.76
C GLY A 166 -2.15 -23.30 -6.29
N PHE A 167 -3.09 -22.80 -5.48
CA PHE A 167 -4.28 -23.55 -5.05
C PHE A 167 -5.39 -23.43 -6.12
N SER A 168 -6.15 -24.51 -6.36
CA SER A 168 -7.41 -24.39 -7.10
C SER A 168 -8.46 -23.69 -6.23
N ASP A 169 -9.52 -23.15 -6.82
CA ASP A 169 -10.59 -22.49 -6.05
C ASP A 169 -11.18 -23.44 -4.99
N ALA A 170 -11.42 -24.69 -5.38
CA ALA A 170 -11.96 -25.73 -4.50
C ALA A 170 -11.02 -26.14 -3.33
N ASP A 171 -9.74 -25.77 -3.38
CA ASP A 171 -8.78 -26.03 -2.30
C ASP A 171 -8.64 -24.85 -1.32
N LEU A 172 -9.20 -23.67 -1.63
CA LEU A 172 -8.98 -22.44 -0.85
C LEU A 172 -9.50 -22.55 0.59
N THR A 173 -10.60 -23.27 0.83
CA THR A 173 -11.13 -23.47 2.17
C THR A 173 -10.20 -24.31 3.06
N ASN A 174 -9.27 -25.08 2.49
CA ASN A 174 -8.29 -25.88 3.24
C ASN A 174 -7.11 -25.05 3.80
N ILE A 175 -6.94 -23.79 3.37
CA ILE A 175 -5.91 -22.87 3.87
C ILE A 175 -6.47 -21.73 4.72
N LEU A 176 -7.78 -21.72 4.95
CA LEU A 176 -8.46 -20.75 5.81
C LEU A 176 -8.71 -21.34 7.21
N PRO A 177 -8.96 -20.48 8.21
CA PRO A 177 -9.59 -20.90 9.46
C PRO A 177 -10.88 -21.70 9.19
N PRO A 178 -11.19 -22.71 10.01
CA PRO A 178 -12.41 -23.50 9.86
C PRO A 178 -13.65 -22.61 10.00
N ALA A 179 -14.70 -22.93 9.24
CA ALA A 179 -15.98 -22.22 9.33
C ALA A 179 -16.54 -22.28 10.76
N SER A 180 -17.24 -21.22 11.17
CA SER A 180 -18.01 -21.20 12.40
C SER A 180 -19.12 -22.26 12.37
N ALA A 181 -19.47 -22.79 13.55
CA ALA A 181 -20.65 -23.65 13.71
C ALA A 181 -21.97 -22.86 13.63
N ASP A 182 -21.91 -21.54 13.83
CA ASP A 182 -22.99 -20.61 13.47
C ASP A 182 -22.75 -20.11 12.04
N THR A 183 -23.71 -20.35 11.15
CA THR A 183 -23.68 -19.93 9.74
C THR A 183 -24.21 -18.52 9.52
N SER A 184 -24.59 -17.81 10.57
CA SER A 184 -24.98 -16.40 10.51
C SER A 184 -23.78 -15.52 10.14
N PRO A 185 -23.97 -14.41 9.41
CA PRO A 185 -22.92 -13.42 9.23
C PRO A 185 -22.50 -12.84 10.59
N PRO A 186 -21.21 -12.46 10.76
CA PRO A 186 -20.79 -11.64 11.89
C PRO A 186 -21.57 -10.32 11.97
N GLU A 187 -21.50 -9.64 13.12
CA GLU A 187 -21.93 -8.24 13.21
C GLU A 187 -21.06 -7.37 12.29
N ASP A 188 -21.62 -6.59 11.36
CA ASP A 188 -20.81 -5.72 10.50
C ASP A 188 -20.42 -4.43 11.23
N ARG A 189 -19.25 -4.46 11.86
CA ARG A 189 -18.66 -3.31 12.55
C ARG A 189 -17.57 -2.63 11.71
N ARG A 190 -17.41 -3.02 10.43
CA ARG A 190 -16.30 -2.54 9.57
C ARG A 190 -16.28 -1.01 9.48
N THR A 191 -17.43 -0.36 9.27
CA THR A 191 -17.53 1.11 9.21
C THR A 191 -17.08 1.77 10.51
N ALA A 192 -17.63 1.37 11.67
CA ALA A 192 -17.32 1.98 12.96
C ALA A 192 -15.87 1.72 13.41
N LEU A 193 -15.31 0.56 13.07
CA LEU A 193 -13.90 0.27 13.32
C LEU A 193 -12.97 1.07 12.39
N TRP A 194 -13.37 1.34 11.14
CA TRP A 194 -12.61 2.19 10.22
C TRP A 194 -12.62 3.66 10.65
N GLU A 195 -13.75 4.14 11.18
CA GLU A 195 -13.86 5.47 11.81
C GLU A 195 -12.82 5.65 12.93
N ALA A 196 -12.67 4.63 13.79
CA ALA A 196 -11.66 4.62 14.85
C ALA A 196 -10.20 4.54 14.33
N VAL A 197 -9.96 4.08 13.09
CA VAL A 197 -8.61 4.09 12.47
C VAL A 197 -8.17 5.50 12.13
N TRP A 198 -9.06 6.34 11.58
CA TRP A 198 -8.70 7.67 11.11
C TRP A 198 -8.94 8.79 12.14
N GLU A 199 -9.86 8.64 13.09
CA GLU A 199 -10.10 9.66 14.14
C GLU A 199 -8.81 10.13 14.86
N PRO A 200 -7.83 9.26 15.20
CA PRO A 200 -6.58 9.70 15.83
C PRO A 200 -5.69 10.57 14.93
N LEU A 201 -5.81 10.48 13.60
CA LEU A 201 -5.03 11.29 12.66
C LEU A 201 -5.39 12.79 12.79
N CYS A 202 -6.67 13.08 13.04
CA CYS A 202 -7.21 14.41 13.33
C CYS A 202 -6.76 14.99 14.68
N SER A 203 -6.21 14.16 15.57
CA SER A 203 -5.77 14.57 16.91
C SER A 203 -4.38 15.20 16.91
N SER A 204 -4.11 16.10 17.86
CA SER A 204 -2.77 16.62 18.15
C SER A 204 -2.05 15.87 19.29
N ALA A 205 -2.67 14.83 19.85
CA ALA A 205 -2.10 14.06 20.97
C ALA A 205 -0.80 13.32 20.58
N SER A 206 0.18 13.31 21.48
CA SER A 206 1.50 12.70 21.22
C SER A 206 1.45 11.18 21.05
N ASN A 207 0.47 10.50 21.64
CA ASN A 207 0.26 9.06 21.51
C ASN A 207 -0.65 8.66 20.33
N ARG A 208 -1.08 9.60 19.48
CA ARG A 208 -2.08 9.35 18.42
C ARG A 208 -1.68 8.23 17.45
N GLY A 209 -0.39 8.05 17.18
CA GLY A 209 0.11 6.94 16.36
C GLY A 209 -0.14 5.57 17.00
N GLN A 210 0.02 5.45 18.33
CA GLN A 210 -0.28 4.22 19.06
C GLN A 210 -1.79 3.91 19.05
N VAL A 211 -2.63 4.94 19.23
CA VAL A 211 -4.10 4.78 19.20
C VAL A 211 -4.58 4.37 17.79
N HIS A 212 -4.05 5.01 16.75
CA HIS A 212 -4.28 4.63 15.35
C HIS A 212 -3.92 3.16 15.10
N LEU A 213 -2.73 2.72 15.51
CA LEU A 213 -2.30 1.32 15.35
C LEU A 213 -3.16 0.34 16.16
N GLN A 214 -3.58 0.69 17.37
CA GLN A 214 -4.51 -0.14 18.17
C GLN A 214 -5.88 -0.29 17.49
N ALA A 215 -6.43 0.79 16.95
CA ALA A 215 -7.67 0.75 16.16
C ALA A 215 -7.50 -0.04 14.85
N PHE A 216 -6.36 0.12 14.17
CA PHE A 216 -6.08 -0.57 12.92
C PHE A 216 -5.88 -2.08 13.11
N LEU A 217 -5.30 -2.51 14.23
CA LEU A 217 -5.29 -3.92 14.63
C LEU A 217 -6.71 -4.46 14.87
N ALA A 218 -7.56 -3.71 15.59
CA ALA A 218 -8.95 -4.12 15.83
C ALA A 218 -9.76 -4.22 14.53
N TYR A 219 -9.58 -3.28 13.60
CA TYR A 219 -10.17 -3.37 12.26
C TYR A 219 -9.61 -4.57 11.48
N ALA A 220 -8.30 -4.77 11.43
CA ALA A 220 -7.68 -5.86 10.68
C ALA A 220 -8.09 -7.25 11.19
N ILE A 221 -8.32 -7.41 12.50
CA ILE A 221 -8.90 -8.63 13.09
C ILE A 221 -10.35 -8.81 12.61
N HIS A 222 -11.19 -7.78 12.69
CA HIS A 222 -12.59 -7.90 12.26
C HIS A 222 -12.76 -8.10 10.75
N ALA A 223 -11.85 -7.53 9.95
CA ALA A 223 -11.81 -7.73 8.50
C ALA A 223 -11.37 -9.17 8.13
N GLN A 224 -10.54 -9.83 8.96
CA GLN A 224 -10.27 -11.26 8.83
C GLN A 224 -11.52 -12.11 9.14
N GLU A 225 -12.26 -11.81 10.22
CA GLU A 225 -13.51 -12.51 10.58
C GLU A 225 -14.50 -12.48 9.40
N TRP A 226 -14.70 -11.30 8.80
CA TRP A 226 -15.55 -11.12 7.63
C TRP A 226 -15.03 -11.85 6.40
N ALA A 227 -13.75 -11.76 6.09
CA ALA A 227 -13.17 -12.43 4.92
C ALA A 227 -13.23 -13.97 5.02
N VAL A 228 -13.13 -14.54 6.23
CA VAL A 228 -13.35 -15.99 6.46
C VAL A 228 -14.82 -16.37 6.24
N TYR A 229 -15.76 -15.58 6.77
CA TYR A 229 -17.20 -15.80 6.53
C TYR A 229 -17.52 -15.71 5.03
N GLU A 230 -17.09 -14.65 4.34
CA GLU A 230 -17.32 -14.44 2.91
C GLU A 230 -16.73 -15.58 2.06
N ALA A 231 -15.56 -16.12 2.42
CA ALA A 231 -14.93 -17.21 1.68
C ALA A 231 -15.66 -18.57 1.84
N HIS A 232 -16.23 -18.85 3.02
CA HIS A 232 -17.04 -20.07 3.24
C HIS A 232 -18.49 -19.91 2.74
N ALA A 233 -19.01 -18.68 2.65
CA ALA A 233 -20.34 -18.37 2.13
C ALA A 233 -20.39 -18.15 0.60
N ALA A 234 -19.24 -17.99 -0.06
CA ALA A 234 -19.13 -17.75 -1.49
C ALA A 234 -19.76 -18.88 -2.33
N THR A 235 -20.54 -18.49 -3.34
CA THR A 235 -21.24 -19.41 -4.25
C THR A 235 -20.46 -19.71 -5.54
N ASP A 236 -19.35 -19.00 -5.79
CA ASP A 236 -18.42 -19.26 -6.88
C ASP A 236 -16.94 -19.09 -6.47
N GLY A 237 -16.06 -19.64 -7.31
CA GLY A 237 -14.61 -19.64 -7.09
C GLY A 237 -13.95 -18.25 -7.12
N PRO A 238 -14.27 -17.36 -8.07
CA PRO A 238 -13.80 -15.97 -8.07
C PRO A 238 -14.08 -15.21 -6.77
N ASP A 239 -15.29 -15.33 -6.22
CA ASP A 239 -15.67 -14.68 -4.97
C ASP A 239 -14.96 -15.31 -3.76
N GLN A 240 -14.88 -16.64 -3.72
CA GLN A 240 -14.10 -17.38 -2.71
C GLN A 240 -12.61 -17.00 -2.74
N ARG A 241 -12.03 -16.81 -3.93
CA ARG A 241 -10.64 -16.38 -4.11
C ARG A 241 -10.40 -14.94 -3.69
N ARG A 242 -11.34 -14.03 -3.95
CA ARG A 242 -11.27 -12.66 -3.42
C ARG A 242 -11.25 -12.67 -1.90
N ALA A 243 -12.23 -13.33 -1.27
CA ALA A 243 -12.34 -13.39 0.18
C ALA A 243 -11.13 -14.08 0.84
N ALA A 244 -10.61 -15.18 0.27
CA ALA A 244 -9.39 -15.82 0.75
C ALA A 244 -8.13 -14.94 0.60
N THR A 245 -8.03 -14.16 -0.49
CA THR A 245 -6.95 -13.17 -0.69
C THR A 245 -7.02 -12.06 0.35
N ASP A 246 -8.23 -11.58 0.65
CA ASP A 246 -8.46 -10.49 1.59
C ASP A 246 -8.24 -10.93 3.04
N PHE A 247 -8.60 -12.15 3.42
CA PHE A 247 -8.24 -12.73 4.72
C PHE A 247 -6.72 -12.71 4.92
N ILE A 248 -5.95 -13.23 3.95
CA ILE A 248 -4.49 -13.30 4.04
C ILE A 248 -3.86 -11.91 4.06
N TYR A 249 -4.40 -10.96 3.28
CA TYR A 249 -3.97 -9.56 3.31
C TYR A 249 -4.18 -8.94 4.71
N TRP A 250 -5.38 -9.05 5.28
CA TRP A 250 -5.68 -8.48 6.60
C TRP A 250 -4.96 -9.20 7.74
N GLN A 251 -4.68 -10.50 7.60
CA GLN A 251 -3.83 -11.26 8.53
C GLN A 251 -2.40 -10.71 8.54
N HIS A 252 -1.79 -10.46 7.38
CA HIS A 252 -0.44 -9.93 7.29
C HIS A 252 -0.35 -8.47 7.78
N VAL A 253 -1.33 -7.61 7.42
CA VAL A 253 -1.44 -6.26 7.98
C VAL A 253 -1.59 -6.31 9.51
N GLY A 254 -2.48 -7.15 10.03
CA GLY A 254 -2.69 -7.31 11.47
C GLY A 254 -1.42 -7.75 12.22
N GLN A 255 -0.65 -8.70 11.67
CA GLN A 255 0.62 -9.11 12.26
C GLN A 255 1.63 -7.96 12.27
N LEU A 256 1.81 -7.24 11.16
CA LEU A 256 2.73 -6.10 11.10
C LEU A 256 2.35 -4.97 12.07
N VAL A 257 1.06 -4.76 12.32
CA VAL A 257 0.56 -3.80 13.31
C VAL A 257 0.80 -4.29 14.74
N ALA A 258 0.59 -5.58 15.03
CA ALA A 258 0.88 -6.17 16.34
C ALA A 258 2.38 -6.13 16.67
N ASP A 259 3.25 -6.53 15.73
CA ASP A 259 4.71 -6.47 15.86
C ASP A 259 5.21 -5.04 16.13
N GLY A 260 4.48 -4.03 15.64
CA GLY A 260 4.74 -2.60 15.87
C GLY A 260 4.14 -2.01 17.15
N LEU A 261 3.36 -2.79 17.91
CA LEU A 261 2.76 -2.42 19.19
C LEU A 261 3.45 -3.12 20.39
N ASP A 262 4.07 -4.27 20.17
CA ASP A 262 4.74 -5.09 21.19
C ASP A 262 6.19 -4.61 21.53
N THR A 263 6.52 -3.33 21.30
CA THR A 263 7.89 -2.77 21.41
C THR A 263 8.00 -1.52 22.29
#